data_AF-A0A8T1DC38-F1
#
_entry.id   AF-A0A8T1DC38-F1
#
_cell.length_a   1.000
_cell.length_b   1.000
_cell.length_c   1.000
_cell.angle_alpha   90.00
_cell.angle_beta   90.00
_cell.angle_gamma   90.00
#
_symmetry.space_group_name_H-M   'P 1'
#
loop_
_entity.id
_entity.type
_entity.pdbx_description
1 polymer ?
#
loop_
_entity_poly.entity_id
_entity_poly.type
_entity_poly.pdbx_seq_one_letter_code
_entity_poly.pdbx_strand_id
1 'polypeptide(L)'
;MPATNYKRYSLEVRVCALRVAKEAKDWKAVAELHKINERTAWGWIKTAMDTGDWIGEHKQRGGSSKKLVDAHVDYLLGELATTPELTLVQMAELVEQRFGVSANRETVRRALDGRSFTLKKLHRDVVNRNSPINKQKR
;
A
#
# COMPACT_ATOMS: atom_id res chain seq x y z
N MET A 1 -21.41 23.45 11.15
CA MET A 1 -20.11 23.87 10.59
C MET A 1 -20.21 23.87 9.08
N PRO A 2 -20.02 24.99 8.37
CA PRO A 2 -20.05 24.98 6.91
C PRO A 2 -18.86 24.17 6.38
N ALA A 3 -19.13 23.29 5.41
CA ALA A 3 -18.08 22.52 4.75
C ALA A 3 -17.10 23.49 4.07
N THR A 4 -15.81 23.38 4.39
CA THR A 4 -14.76 24.12 3.69
C THR A 4 -14.77 23.72 2.23
N ASN A 5 -15.20 24.64 1.35
CA ASN A 5 -15.20 24.42 -0.08
C ASN A 5 -13.75 24.51 -0.59
N TYR A 6 -13.08 23.36 -0.66
CA TYR A 6 -11.72 23.28 -1.17
C TYR A 6 -11.73 23.53 -2.67
N LYS A 7 -11.22 24.70 -3.10
CA LYS A 7 -11.01 25.01 -4.51
C LYS A 7 -9.99 24.02 -5.10
N ARG A 8 -10.46 23.14 -5.99
CA ARG A 8 -9.61 22.22 -6.74
C ARG A 8 -9.05 22.94 -7.96
N TYR A 9 -7.73 22.89 -8.12
CA TYR A 9 -7.04 23.37 -9.32
C TYR A 9 -6.72 22.18 -10.21
N SER A 10 -6.75 22.38 -11.54
CA SER A 10 -6.37 21.32 -12.48
C SER A 10 -4.87 21.03 -12.36
N LEU A 11 -4.49 19.79 -12.72
CA LEU A 11 -3.09 19.37 -12.74
C LEU A 11 -2.26 20.26 -13.68
N GLU A 12 -2.81 20.57 -14.87
CA GLU A 12 -2.16 21.39 -15.89
C GLU A 12 -1.76 22.78 -15.37
N VAL A 13 -2.66 23.42 -14.61
CA VAL A 13 -2.42 24.74 -14.00
C VAL A 13 -1.28 24.67 -12.98
N ARG A 14 -1.22 23.60 -12.19
CA ARG A 14 -0.15 23.37 -11.22
C ARG A 14 1.20 23.11 -11.91
N VAL A 15 1.21 22.29 -12.96
CA VAL A 15 2.40 22.03 -13.78
C VAL A 15 2.92 23.32 -14.41
N CYS A 16 2.02 24.15 -14.95
CA CYS A 16 2.38 25.44 -15.54
C CYS A 16 3.05 26.36 -14.52
N ALA A 17 2.44 26.55 -13.34
CA ALA A 17 3.00 27.38 -12.27
C ALA A 17 4.38 26.89 -11.79
N LEU A 18 4.55 25.56 -11.65
CA LEU A 18 5.82 24.97 -11.25
C LEU A 18 6.90 25.10 -12.33
N ARG A 19 6.56 24.93 -13.61
CA ARG A 19 7.50 25.11 -14.73
C ARG A 19 8.01 26.54 -14.81
N VAL A 20 7.11 27.52 -14.74
CA VAL A 20 7.46 28.95 -14.76
C VAL A 20 8.33 29.32 -13.56
N ALA A 21 8.00 28.82 -12.37
CA ALA A 21 8.82 29.01 -11.18
C ALA A 21 10.22 28.38 -11.30
N LYS A 22 10.33 27.18 -11.90
CA LYS A 22 11.61 26.51 -12.16
C LYS A 22 12.50 27.29 -13.11
N GLU A 23 11.92 27.96 -14.09
CA GLU A 23 12.62 28.84 -15.04
C GLU A 23 12.94 30.23 -14.46
N ALA A 24 12.73 30.46 -13.15
CA ALA A 24 12.90 31.74 -12.47
C ALA A 24 12.10 32.90 -13.11
N LYS A 25 10.99 32.57 -13.80
CA LYS A 25 10.07 33.54 -14.39
C LYS A 25 8.99 33.95 -13.39
N ASP A 26 8.19 34.95 -13.75
CA ASP A 26 7.15 35.48 -12.88
C ASP A 26 5.96 34.52 -12.74
N TRP A 27 6.04 33.65 -11.73
CA TRP A 27 4.99 32.70 -11.38
C TRP A 27 3.75 33.39 -10.79
N LYS A 28 3.86 34.64 -10.31
CA LYS A 28 2.70 35.40 -9.80
C LYS A 28 1.76 35.78 -10.94
N ALA A 29 2.30 36.19 -12.07
CA ALA A 29 1.52 36.45 -13.28
C ALA A 29 0.73 35.21 -13.74
N VAL A 30 1.33 34.02 -13.64
CA VAL A 30 0.66 32.74 -13.94
C VAL A 30 -0.43 32.41 -12.91
N ALA A 31 -0.17 32.67 -11.62
CA ALA A 31 -1.16 32.48 -10.57
C ALA A 31 -2.36 33.41 -10.76
N GLU A 32 -2.13 34.67 -11.14
CA GLU A 32 -3.18 35.64 -11.45
C GLU A 32 -4.01 35.20 -12.66
N LEU A 33 -3.35 34.84 -13.77
CA LEU A 33 -3.99 34.37 -15.00
C LEU A 33 -4.92 33.17 -14.76
N HIS A 34 -4.47 32.21 -13.94
CA HIS A 34 -5.23 31.01 -13.60
C HIS A 34 -6.09 31.14 -12.32
N LYS A 35 -6.18 32.35 -11.74
CA LYS A 35 -6.93 32.63 -10.50
C LYS A 35 -6.58 31.68 -9.35
N ILE A 36 -5.31 31.33 -9.25
CA ILE A 36 -4.73 30.53 -8.17
C ILE A 36 -4.48 31.46 -6.99
N ASN A 37 -4.85 31.01 -5.80
CA ASN A 37 -4.45 31.73 -4.60
C ASN A 37 -2.91 31.73 -4.46
N GLU A 38 -2.31 32.90 -4.30
CA GLU A 38 -0.85 33.07 -4.21
C GLU A 38 -0.21 32.17 -3.16
N ARG A 39 -0.84 32.02 -1.98
CA ARG A 39 -0.34 31.14 -0.90
C ARG A 39 -0.34 29.67 -1.33
N THR A 40 -1.30 29.26 -2.15
CA THR A 40 -1.36 27.90 -2.70
C THR A 40 -0.26 27.69 -3.74
N ALA A 41 -0.09 28.63 -4.68
CA ALA A 41 0.96 28.57 -5.69
C ALA A 41 2.36 28.53 -5.04
N TRP A 42 2.61 29.40 -4.06
CA TRP A 42 3.85 29.39 -3.28
C TRP A 42 4.05 28.08 -2.51
N GLY A 43 2.98 27.53 -1.92
CA GLY A 43 3.05 26.24 -1.22
C GLY A 43 3.49 25.10 -2.13
N TRP A 44 3.04 25.09 -3.40
CA TRP A 44 3.51 24.13 -4.40
C TRP A 44 4.98 24.32 -4.74
N ILE A 45 5.39 25.56 -5.00
CA ILE A 45 6.78 25.92 -5.35
C ILE A 45 7.73 25.56 -4.22
N LYS A 46 7.40 25.93 -2.97
CA LYS A 46 8.20 25.61 -1.79
C LYS A 46 8.38 24.10 -1.63
N THR A 47 7.30 23.33 -1.77
CA THR A 47 7.36 21.86 -1.70
C THR A 47 8.24 21.27 -2.80
N ALA A 48 8.18 21.83 -4.02
CA ALA A 48 9.02 21.44 -5.14
C ALA A 48 10.50 21.79 -4.91
N MET A 49 10.79 22.93 -4.28
CA MET A 49 12.14 23.31 -3.85
C MET A 49 12.69 22.35 -2.78
N ASP A 50 11.88 22.01 -1.78
CA ASP A 50 12.29 21.12 -0.68
C ASP A 50 12.49 19.66 -1.14
N THR A 51 11.67 19.17 -2.09
CA THR A 51 11.69 17.76 -2.53
C THR A 51 12.50 17.55 -3.82
N GLY A 52 12.77 18.62 -4.58
CA GLY A 52 13.30 18.54 -5.95
C GLY A 52 12.29 18.09 -7.01
N ASP A 53 11.04 17.86 -6.64
CA ASP A 53 9.98 17.35 -7.52
C ASP A 53 9.17 18.51 -8.14
N TRP A 54 9.39 18.72 -9.44
CA TRP A 54 8.73 19.76 -10.23
C TRP A 54 7.64 19.22 -11.17
N ILE A 55 7.28 17.94 -11.05
CA ILE A 55 6.36 17.26 -11.99
C ILE A 55 4.92 17.75 -11.75
N GLY A 56 4.61 18.23 -10.55
CA GLY A 56 3.31 18.81 -10.22
C GLY A 56 2.22 17.79 -9.94
N GLU A 57 2.55 16.49 -9.98
CA GLU A 57 1.64 15.42 -9.63
C GLU A 57 1.23 15.51 -8.16
N HIS A 58 -0.08 15.35 -7.93
CA HIS A 58 -0.56 15.09 -6.59
C HIS A 58 -0.17 13.67 -6.22
N LYS A 59 0.76 13.51 -5.26
CA LYS A 59 0.87 12.25 -4.53
C LYS A 59 -0.53 11.93 -4.00
N GLN A 60 -1.06 10.76 -4.35
CA GLN A 60 -2.36 10.32 -3.85
C GLN A 60 -2.34 10.44 -2.32
N ARG A 61 -3.32 11.18 -1.78
CA ARG A 61 -3.50 11.23 -0.33
C ARG A 61 -4.14 9.92 0.11
N GLY A 62 -3.45 9.21 0.99
CA GLY A 62 -3.92 7.96 1.56
C GLY A 62 -3.06 6.76 1.14
N GLY A 63 -3.13 5.72 1.96
CA GLY A 63 -2.23 4.57 1.89
C GLY A 63 -1.17 4.64 2.97
N SER A 64 -1.21 3.69 3.92
CA SER A 64 -0.08 3.45 4.81
C SER A 64 1.01 2.74 4.03
N SER A 65 2.28 3.03 4.31
CA SER A 65 3.36 2.16 3.88
C SER A 65 3.06 0.73 4.35
N LYS A 66 3.07 -0.22 3.40
CA LYS A 66 2.84 -1.62 3.74
C LYS A 66 4.06 -2.14 4.49
N LYS A 67 3.85 -2.72 5.67
CA LYS A 67 4.93 -3.35 6.44
C LYS A 67 5.56 -4.55 5.72
N LEU A 68 4.75 -5.29 4.96
CA LEU A 68 5.21 -6.41 4.14
C LEU A 68 5.29 -5.93 2.69
N VAL A 69 6.51 -5.97 2.14
CA VAL A 69 6.78 -5.73 0.72
C VAL A 69 6.63 -7.03 -0.07
N ASP A 70 6.58 -6.94 -1.39
CA ASP A 70 6.35 -8.08 -2.27
C ASP A 70 7.35 -9.23 -2.05
N ALA A 71 8.63 -8.92 -1.81
CA ALA A 71 9.65 -9.94 -1.50
C ALA A 71 9.33 -10.79 -0.25
N HIS A 72 8.73 -10.19 0.78
CA HIS A 72 8.33 -10.94 1.98
C HIS A 72 7.14 -11.86 1.66
N VAL A 73 6.21 -11.38 0.83
CA VAL A 73 5.03 -12.15 0.43
C VAL A 73 5.42 -13.32 -0.45
N ASP A 74 6.29 -13.11 -1.43
CA ASP A 74 6.74 -14.16 -2.34
C ASP A 74 7.51 -15.27 -1.57
N TYR A 75 8.31 -14.90 -0.56
CA TYR A 75 8.92 -15.88 0.36
C TYR A 75 7.87 -16.73 1.08
N LEU A 76 6.88 -16.07 1.69
CA LEU A 76 5.82 -16.75 2.42
C LEU A 76 5.00 -17.70 1.54
N LEU A 77 4.83 -17.36 0.26
CA LEU A 77 4.15 -18.23 -0.71
C LEU A 77 4.99 -19.49 -1.03
N GLY A 78 6.31 -19.37 -1.11
CA GLY A 78 7.20 -20.51 -1.26
C GLY A 78 7.15 -21.46 -0.05
N GLU A 79 7.11 -20.90 1.16
CA GLU A 79 6.96 -21.66 2.39
C GLU A 79 5.60 -22.37 2.46
N LEU A 80 4.51 -21.70 2.07
CA LEU A 80 3.18 -22.31 1.99
C LEU A 80 3.08 -23.45 0.97
N ALA A 81 3.78 -23.33 -0.16
CA ALA A 81 3.83 -24.39 -1.17
C ALA A 81 4.51 -25.65 -0.63
N THR A 82 5.50 -25.48 0.25
CA THR A 82 6.22 -26.58 0.89
C THR A 82 5.44 -27.14 2.09
N THR A 83 4.85 -26.26 2.90
CA THR A 83 4.15 -26.59 4.14
C THR A 83 2.77 -25.91 4.17
N PRO A 84 1.71 -26.57 3.67
CA PRO A 84 0.37 -25.96 3.59
C PRO A 84 -0.31 -25.80 4.96
N GLU A 85 0.26 -26.38 6.02
CA GLU A 85 -0.24 -26.31 7.41
C GLU A 85 0.25 -25.04 8.15
N LEU A 86 1.04 -24.18 7.50
CA LEU A 86 1.58 -22.98 8.12
C LEU A 86 0.45 -22.04 8.56
N THR A 87 0.49 -21.71 9.85
CA THR A 87 -0.46 -20.75 10.44
C THR A 87 0.02 -19.32 10.22
N LEU A 88 -0.91 -18.37 10.23
CA LEU A 88 -0.59 -16.94 10.12
C LEU A 88 0.38 -16.42 11.20
N VAL A 89 0.39 -17.06 12.38
CA VAL A 89 1.33 -16.71 13.46
C VAL A 89 2.73 -17.19 13.11
N GLN A 90 2.88 -18.44 12.68
CA GLN A 90 4.17 -18.98 12.24
C GLN A 90 4.72 -18.21 11.03
N MET A 91 3.85 -17.80 10.10
CA MET A 91 4.26 -16.97 8.98
C MET A 91 4.78 -15.60 9.41
N ALA A 92 4.21 -14.99 10.47
CA ALA A 92 4.75 -13.75 11.03
C ALA A 92 6.15 -13.97 11.62
N GLU A 93 6.34 -15.06 12.37
CA GLU A 93 7.64 -15.45 12.94
C GLU A 93 8.68 -15.70 11.84
N LEU A 94 8.30 -16.36 10.74
CA LEU A 94 9.20 -16.60 9.60
C LEU A 94 9.66 -15.30 8.94
N VAL A 95 8.77 -14.31 8.80
CA VAL A 95 9.15 -12.99 8.27
C VAL A 95 10.09 -12.27 9.22
N GLU A 96 9.82 -12.31 10.53
CA GLU A 96 10.68 -11.69 11.53
C GLU A 96 12.06 -12.34 11.56
N GLN A 97 12.14 -13.67 11.53
CA GLN A 97 13.40 -14.41 11.54
C GLN A 97 14.23 -14.17 10.26
N ARG A 98 13.59 -14.12 9.09
CA ARG A 98 14.30 -13.99 7.81
C ARG A 98 14.64 -12.55 7.44
N PHE A 99 13.77 -11.59 7.75
CA PHE A 99 13.89 -10.20 7.29
C PHE A 99 14.01 -9.17 8.43
N GLY A 100 13.89 -9.59 9.70
CA GLY A 100 13.90 -8.68 10.85
C GLY A 100 12.65 -7.79 10.94
N VAL A 101 11.58 -8.12 10.22
CA VAL A 101 10.36 -7.31 10.15
C VAL A 101 9.28 -7.91 11.03
N SER A 102 9.02 -7.24 12.17
CA SER A 102 7.94 -7.64 13.07
C SER A 102 6.55 -7.25 12.50
N ALA A 103 5.74 -8.26 12.21
CA ALA A 103 4.39 -8.11 11.66
C ALA A 103 3.37 -8.86 12.53
N ASN A 104 2.18 -8.28 12.70
CA ASN A 104 1.07 -8.97 13.35
C ASN A 104 0.46 -9.99 12.36
N ARG A 105 -0.10 -11.11 12.84
CA ARG A 105 -0.85 -12.10 12.05
C ARG A 105 -1.87 -11.47 11.09
N GLU A 106 -2.56 -10.40 11.50
CA GLU A 106 -3.52 -9.70 10.63
C GLU A 106 -2.84 -8.94 9.48
N THR A 107 -1.60 -8.49 9.69
CA THR A 107 -0.80 -7.87 8.63
C THR A 107 -0.39 -8.91 7.59
N VAL A 108 0.03 -10.09 8.05
CA VAL A 108 0.33 -11.24 7.17
C VAL A 108 -0.91 -11.65 6.39
N ARG A 109 -2.06 -11.83 7.07
CA ARG A 109 -3.33 -12.15 6.41
C ARG A 109 -3.70 -11.15 5.32
N ARG A 110 -3.69 -9.85 5.62
CA ARG A 110 -4.02 -8.80 4.64
C ARG A 110 -3.04 -8.77 3.46
N ALA A 111 -1.77 -9.09 3.69
CA ALA A 111 -0.78 -9.18 2.61
C ALA A 111 -1.05 -10.36 1.68
N LEU A 112 -1.42 -11.52 2.24
CA LEU A 112 -1.79 -12.72 1.47
C LEU A 112 -3.14 -12.57 0.75
N ASP A 113 -4.14 -11.98 1.41
CA ASP A 113 -5.44 -11.65 0.80
C ASP A 113 -5.23 -10.74 -0.43
N GLY A 114 -4.27 -9.81 -0.36
CA GLY A 114 -3.88 -8.95 -1.48
C GLY A 114 -3.27 -9.69 -2.67
N ARG A 115 -2.79 -10.93 -2.50
CA ARG A 115 -2.35 -11.84 -3.56
C ARG A 115 -3.40 -12.93 -3.87
N SER A 116 -4.65 -12.72 -3.45
CA SER A 116 -5.79 -13.65 -3.65
C SER A 116 -5.66 -15.01 -2.97
N PHE A 117 -4.77 -15.16 -1.99
CA PHE A 117 -4.72 -16.35 -1.15
C PHE A 117 -5.74 -16.24 -0.03
N THR A 118 -6.71 -17.16 0.01
CA THR A 118 -7.65 -17.28 1.12
C THR A 118 -7.33 -18.54 1.91
N LEU A 119 -6.87 -18.39 3.16
CA LEU A 119 -6.71 -19.51 4.09
C LEU A 119 -8.09 -19.96 4.60
N LYS A 120 -8.60 -21.06 4.03
CA LYS A 120 -9.78 -21.74 4.55
C LYS A 120 -9.38 -22.71 5.66
N LYS A 121 -10.35 -23.11 6.49
CA LYS A 121 -10.12 -24.16 7.50
C LYS A 121 -9.64 -25.43 6.81
N LEU A 122 -8.49 -25.94 7.25
CA LEU A 122 -7.97 -27.21 6.79
C LEU A 122 -8.64 -28.34 7.58
N HIS A 123 -9.32 -29.23 6.87
CA HIS A 123 -9.92 -30.42 7.46
C HIS A 123 -8.95 -31.59 7.26
N ARG A 124 -8.35 -32.06 8.36
CA ARG A 124 -7.57 -33.29 8.33
C ARG A 124 -8.52 -34.47 8.16
N ASP A 125 -8.35 -35.21 7.07
CA ASP A 125 -9.03 -36.50 6.97
C ASP A 125 -8.23 -37.54 7.75
N VAL A 126 -8.86 -38.13 8.76
CA VAL A 126 -8.23 -39.16 9.57
C VAL A 126 -8.22 -40.44 8.73
N VAL A 127 -7.04 -40.91 8.33
CA VAL A 127 -6.82 -42.11 7.48
C VAL A 127 -7.61 -43.34 7.97
N ASN A 128 -7.88 -43.43 9.27
CA ASN A 128 -8.63 -44.54 9.87
C ASN A 128 -10.16 -44.48 9.61
N ARG A 129 -10.73 -43.40 9.08
CA ARG A 129 -12.18 -43.31 8.81
C ARG A 129 -12.70 -44.40 7.86
N ASN A 130 -11.86 -44.85 6.92
CA ASN A 130 -12.20 -45.85 5.93
C ASN A 130 -11.52 -47.21 6.17
N SER A 131 -10.93 -47.43 7.35
CA SER A 131 -10.32 -48.73 7.66
C SER A 131 -11.40 -49.83 7.65
N PRO A 132 -11.05 -51.06 7.21
CA PRO A 132 -11.99 -52.18 7.22
C PRO A 132 -12.54 -52.47 8.62
N ILE A 133 -11.76 -52.19 9.68
CA ILE A 133 -12.16 -52.31 11.09
C ILE A 133 -13.34 -51.38 11.43
N ASN A 134 -13.32 -50.14 10.95
CA ASN A 134 -14.38 -49.17 11.25
C ASN A 134 -15.64 -49.35 10.39
N LYS A 135 -15.54 -50.07 9.27
CA LYS A 135 -16.71 -50.45 8.44
C LYS A 135 -17.53 -51.61 9.00
N GLN A 136 -16.95 -52.43 9.87
CA GLN A 136 -17.64 -53.58 10.49
C GLN A 136 -18.60 -53.19 11.63
N LYS A 137 -18.56 -51.95 12.12
CA LYS A 137 -19.43 -51.45 13.20
C LYS A 137 -20.73 -50.80 12.72
N ARG A 138 -21.16 -51.04 11.47
CA ARG A 138 -22.34 -50.42 10.88
C ARG A 138 -23.46 -51.42 10.64
#